data_AF-A0A1F5Z2X9-F1
#
_entry.id   AF-A0A1F5Z2X9-F1
#
_cell.length_a   1.000
_cell.length_b   1.000
_cell.length_c   1.000
_cell.angle_alpha   90.00
_cell.angle_beta   90.00
_cell.angle_gamma   90.00
#
_symmetry.space_group_name_H-M   'P 1'
#
loop_
_entity.id
_entity.type
_entity.pdbx_description
1 polymer ?
#
loop_
_entity_poly.entity_id
_entity_poly.type
_entity_poly.pdbx_seq_one_letter_code
_entity_poly.pdbx_strand_id
1 'polypeptide(L)'
;MKYAVVKSGGKQYVVSEGNTVTIDKVDGEVGKNYRFDEVMLLRNEEVVLIGTPFLENVQVSGKVEKQYQGKKLHVMKFKAKVNYRRKIGFRPQLTDISVEKISSEREAAKIKTKTKPVKKAVSKKTKSSVKNS
;
A
#
# COMPACT_ATOMS: atom_id res chain seq x y z
N MET A 1 4.95 16.04 -9.02
CA MET A 1 5.28 14.72 -8.39
C MET A 1 4.22 14.33 -7.37
N LYS A 2 3.59 13.18 -7.59
CA LYS A 2 2.54 12.61 -6.74
C LYS A 2 3.14 11.74 -5.64
N TYR A 3 2.82 12.00 -4.37
CA TYR A 3 3.27 11.17 -3.25
C TYR A 3 2.21 11.09 -2.16
N ALA A 4 2.29 10.05 -1.34
CA ALA A 4 1.46 9.85 -0.17
C ALA A 4 2.30 9.64 1.08
N VAL A 5 1.73 9.92 2.25
CA VAL A 5 2.30 9.54 3.54
C VAL A 5 1.46 8.41 4.09
N VAL A 6 2.08 7.24 4.24
CA VAL A 6 1.44 6.02 4.74
C VAL A 6 1.95 5.68 6.12
N LYS A 7 1.08 5.11 6.96
CA LYS A 7 1.46 4.59 8.26
C LYS A 7 1.59 3.08 8.19
N SER A 8 2.71 2.56 8.67
CA SER A 8 2.97 1.12 8.77
C SER A 8 3.91 0.85 9.95
N GLY A 9 3.65 -0.21 10.72
CA GLY A 9 4.48 -0.57 11.88
C GLY A 9 4.62 0.55 12.93
N GLY A 10 3.65 1.46 13.02
CA GLY A 10 3.70 2.62 13.92
C GLY A 10 4.58 3.78 13.44
N LYS A 11 5.16 3.70 12.24
CA LYS A 11 5.96 4.77 11.62
C LYS A 11 5.26 5.32 10.38
N GLN A 12 5.64 6.53 9.97
CA GLN A 12 5.15 7.16 8.75
C GLN A 12 6.23 7.13 7.66
N TYR A 13 5.82 6.82 6.44
CA TYR A 13 6.69 6.72 5.28
C TYR A 13 6.16 7.57 4.14
N VAL A 14 7.05 8.28 3.47
CA VAL A 14 6.75 8.99 2.22
C VAL A 14 6.91 8.00 1.08
N VAL A 15 5.85 7.84 0.29
CA VAL A 15 5.80 6.89 -0.83
C VAL A 15 5.38 7.61 -2.11
N SER A 16 6.00 7.24 -3.21
CA SER A 16 5.63 7.69 -4.55
C SER A 16 5.55 6.48 -5.48
N GLU A 17 4.76 6.60 -6.55
CA GLU A 17 4.63 5.54 -7.55
C GLU A 17 6.01 5.23 -8.18
N GLY A 18 6.35 3.95 -8.27
CA GLY A 18 7.62 3.46 -8.82
C GLY A 18 8.79 3.40 -7.83
N ASN A 19 8.63 3.91 -6.60
CA ASN A 19 9.70 3.85 -5.60
C ASN A 19 9.57 2.62 -4.68
N THR A 20 10.71 2.11 -4.23
CA THR A 20 10.77 1.06 -3.19
C THR A 20 10.90 1.70 -1.81
N VAL A 21 10.09 1.24 -0.86
CA VAL A 21 10.13 1.64 0.55
C VAL A 21 10.47 0.44 1.43
N THR A 22 11.41 0.62 2.35
CA THR A 22 11.75 -0.39 3.35
C THR A 22 10.94 -0.15 4.62
N ILE A 23 10.12 -1.11 4.99
CA ILE A 23 9.28 -1.08 6.20
C ILE A 23 9.64 -2.22 7.15
N ASP A 24 9.06 -2.18 8.36
CA ASP A 24 9.14 -3.30 9.31
C ASP A 24 8.49 -4.57 8.70
N LYS A 25 8.71 -5.73 9.33
CA LYS A 25 8.16 -7.01 8.84
C LYS A 25 6.64 -6.95 8.69
N VAL A 26 6.16 -7.39 7.52
CA VAL A 26 4.74 -7.57 7.23
C VAL A 26 4.42 -9.05 6.96
N ASP A 27 3.19 -9.44 7.28
CA ASP A 27 2.70 -10.78 7.01
C ASP A 27 2.29 -10.89 5.53
N GLY A 28 3.12 -11.57 4.75
CA GLY A 28 2.94 -11.75 3.31
C GLY A 28 4.13 -12.48 2.71
N GLU A 29 3.93 -13.13 1.56
CA GLU A 29 5.03 -13.77 0.83
C GLU A 29 5.64 -12.80 -0.17
N VAL A 30 6.90 -13.05 -0.53
CA VAL A 30 7.58 -12.32 -1.60
C VAL A 30 6.78 -12.45 -2.90
N GLY A 31 6.55 -11.33 -3.57
CA GLY A 31 5.80 -11.25 -4.82
C GLY A 31 4.29 -11.09 -4.66
N LYS A 32 3.73 -11.14 -3.44
CA LYS A 32 2.31 -10.84 -3.22
C LYS A 32 2.05 -9.33 -3.20
N ASN A 33 0.83 -8.97 -3.55
CA ASN A 33 0.35 -7.60 -3.47
C ASN A 33 0.16 -7.22 -1.99
N TYR A 34 0.65 -6.05 -1.63
CA TYR A 34 0.49 -5.44 -0.32
C TYR A 34 -0.28 -4.12 -0.47
N ARG A 35 -1.25 -3.89 0.39
CA ARG A 35 -2.07 -2.67 0.40
C ARG A 35 -1.80 -1.93 1.70
N PHE A 36 -1.59 -0.61 1.58
CA PHE A 36 -1.54 0.27 2.73
C PHE A 36 -2.94 0.83 2.97
N ASP A 37 -3.54 0.44 4.09
CA ASP A 37 -4.88 0.89 4.47
C ASP A 37 -4.84 2.25 5.20
N GLU A 38 -3.76 2.54 5.92
CA GLU A 38 -3.60 3.80 6.64
C GLU A 38 -2.82 4.84 5.81
N VAL A 39 -3.56 5.67 5.07
CA VAL A 39 -3.00 6.83 4.34
C VAL A 39 -3.35 8.11 5.06
N MET A 40 -2.36 8.91 5.44
CA MET A 40 -2.54 10.14 6.22
C MET A 40 -2.57 11.40 5.36
N LEU A 41 -1.81 11.39 4.26
CA LEU A 41 -1.68 12.53 3.36
C LEU A 41 -1.54 12.05 1.93
N LEU A 42 -2.15 12.77 1.00
CA LEU A 42 -1.92 12.64 -0.44
C LEU A 42 -1.59 14.02 -1.00
N ARG A 43 -0.45 14.15 -1.69
CA ARG A 43 -0.10 15.36 -2.44
C ARG A 43 -0.09 15.06 -3.93
N ASN A 44 -0.93 15.79 -4.64
CA ASN A 44 -0.87 15.96 -6.08
C ASN A 44 -0.14 17.28 -6.41
N GLU A 45 0.04 17.58 -7.69
CA GLU A 45 0.86 18.73 -8.12
C GLU A 45 0.33 20.08 -7.62
N GLU A 46 -1.00 20.21 -7.54
CA GLU A 46 -1.66 21.46 -7.12
C GLU A 46 -2.38 21.33 -5.78
N VAL A 47 -2.73 20.11 -5.35
CA VAL A 47 -3.63 19.88 -4.21
C VAL A 47 -2.99 18.95 -3.18
N VAL A 48 -3.06 19.36 -1.92
CA VAL A 48 -2.71 18.52 -0.76
C VAL A 48 -3.99 18.12 -0.04
N LEU A 49 -4.20 16.82 0.11
CA LEU A 49 -5.28 16.25 0.93
C LEU A 49 -4.67 15.77 2.23
N ILE A 50 -5.18 16.29 3.35
CA ILE A 50 -4.77 15.93 4.70
C ILE A 50 -5.92 15.17 5.35
N GLY A 51 -5.63 13.97 5.86
CA GLY A 51 -6.60 13.15 6.59
C GLY A 51 -6.82 13.65 8.02
N THR A 52 -7.98 13.35 8.58
CA THR A 52 -8.33 13.61 9.98
C THR A 52 -8.97 12.37 10.60
N PRO A 53 -8.20 11.35 11.04
CA PRO A 53 -6.74 11.16 11.00
C PRO A 53 -6.21 10.46 9.73
N PHE A 54 -7.07 9.79 8.96
CA PHE A 54 -6.74 9.08 7.72
C PHE A 54 -7.60 9.58 6.56
N LEU A 55 -7.23 9.23 5.33
CA LEU A 55 -7.99 9.49 4.12
C LEU A 55 -8.76 8.23 3.71
N GLU A 56 -10.09 8.25 3.82
CA GLU A 56 -10.93 7.06 3.56
C GLU A 56 -10.92 6.61 2.09
N ASN A 57 -10.81 7.54 1.15
CA ASN A 57 -10.97 7.28 -0.29
C ASN A 57 -9.63 7.28 -1.05
N VAL A 58 -8.54 6.95 -0.36
CA VAL A 58 -7.19 6.86 -0.92
C VAL A 58 -6.59 5.52 -0.56
N GLN A 59 -6.07 4.81 -1.56
CA GLN A 59 -5.44 3.51 -1.36
C GLN A 59 -4.09 3.47 -2.07
N VAL A 60 -3.07 2.98 -1.37
CA VAL A 60 -1.74 2.73 -1.95
C VAL A 60 -1.54 1.23 -2.08
N SER A 61 -1.34 0.77 -3.31
CA SER A 61 -1.02 -0.63 -3.61
C SER A 61 0.45 -0.76 -4.02
N GLY A 62 1.09 -1.81 -3.52
CA GLY A 62 2.44 -2.18 -3.87
C GLY A 62 2.63 -3.69 -3.88
N LYS A 63 3.87 -4.10 -4.15
CA LYS A 63 4.28 -5.50 -4.20
C LYS A 63 5.46 -5.72 -3.28
N VAL A 64 5.43 -6.83 -2.54
CA VAL A 64 6.56 -7.23 -1.68
C VAL A 64 7.69 -7.71 -2.58
N GLU A 65 8.79 -6.95 -2.64
CA GLU A 65 9.95 -7.33 -3.44
C GLU A 65 10.83 -8.33 -2.70
N LYS A 66 11.18 -8.02 -1.45
CA LYS A 66 12.13 -8.81 -0.66
C LYS A 66 11.83 -8.71 0.83
N GLN A 67 12.06 -9.82 1.53
CA GLN A 67 12.08 -9.86 2.99
C GLN A 67 13.45 -10.33 3.46
N TYR A 68 14.07 -9.58 4.36
CA TYR A 68 15.43 -9.88 4.81
C TYR A 68 15.67 -9.40 6.23
N GLN A 69 16.76 -9.90 6.80
CA GLN A 69 17.27 -9.39 8.06
C GLN A 69 18.25 -8.26 7.78
N GLY A 70 18.01 -7.11 8.41
CA GLY A 70 18.90 -5.97 8.32
C GLY A 70 20.27 -6.22 8.96
N LYS A 71 21.09 -5.16 8.98
CA LYS A 71 22.42 -5.21 9.59
C LYS A 71 22.30 -5.57 11.08
N LYS A 72 23.21 -6.44 11.55
CA LYS A 72 23.27 -6.84 12.96
C LYS A 72 23.67 -5.65 13.80
N LEU A 73 22.80 -5.24 14.72
CA LEU A 73 23.10 -4.27 15.76
C LEU A 73 23.69 -4.99 16.97
N HIS A 74 24.84 -4.53 17.44
CA HIS A 74 25.48 -5.04 18.65
C HIS A 74 25.12 -4.15 19.83
N VAL A 75 24.33 -4.67 20.75
CA VAL A 75 23.97 -3.99 22.00
C VAL A 75 24.86 -4.53 23.10
N MET A 76 25.75 -3.69 23.64
CA MET A 76 26.60 -4.05 24.77
C MET A 76 26.19 -3.28 26.02
N LYS A 77 25.92 -4.00 27.11
CA LYS A 77 25.66 -3.45 28.43
C LYS A 77 26.86 -3.75 29.32
N PHE A 78 27.36 -2.73 30.02
CA PHE A 78 28.48 -2.84 30.95
C PHE A 78 28.16 -2.08 32.24
N LYS A 79 28.51 -2.63 33.40
CA LYS A 79 28.51 -1.92 34.68
C LYS A 79 29.88 -2.07 35.32
N ALA A 80 30.48 -0.94 35.70
CA ALA A 80 31.82 -0.90 36.28
C ALA A 80 31.84 -1.58 37.66
N LYS A 81 32.97 -2.23 38.00
CA LYS A 81 33.27 -2.81 39.33
C LYS A 81 32.29 -3.88 39.85
N VAL A 82 31.37 -4.38 39.01
CA VAL A 82 30.40 -5.45 39.37
C VAL A 82 30.46 -6.65 38.43
N ASN A 83 31.54 -6.81 37.65
CA ASN A 83 31.74 -7.89 36.68
C ASN A 83 30.55 -8.14 35.73
N TYR A 84 29.76 -7.10 35.43
CA TYR A 84 28.62 -7.22 34.53
C TYR A 84 28.98 -6.68 33.15
N ARG A 85 29.08 -7.58 32.19
CA ARG A 85 29.22 -7.30 30.76
C ARG A 85 28.32 -8.24 29.98
N ARG A 86 27.38 -7.71 29.20
CA ARG A 86 26.53 -8.50 28.28
C ARG A 86 26.63 -7.92 26.88
N LYS A 87 26.88 -8.78 25.89
CA LYS A 87 26.86 -8.43 24.46
C LYS A 87 25.73 -9.22 23.81
N ILE A 88 24.74 -8.51 23.28
CA ILE A 88 23.57 -9.08 22.62
C ILE A 88 23.58 -8.60 21.16
N GLY A 89 23.18 -9.46 20.24
CA GLY A 89 22.91 -9.07 18.86
C GLY A 89 21.42 -8.91 18.63
N PHE A 90 21.03 -7.89 17.87
CA PHE A 90 19.67 -7.75 17.33
C PHE A 90 19.77 -7.57 15.82
N ARG A 91 18.91 -8.26 15.05
CA ARG A 91 18.76 -8.05 13.62
C ARG A 91 17.30 -7.68 13.35
N PRO A 92 17.02 -6.47 12.85
CA PRO A 92 15.65 -6.10 12.49
C PRO A 92 15.22 -6.92 11.26
N GLN A 93 13.97 -7.37 11.25
CA GLN A 93 13.35 -7.98 10.08
C GLN A 93 12.71 -6.86 9.26
N LEU A 94 13.14 -6.72 8.00
CA LEU A 94 12.75 -5.65 7.10
C LEU A 94 12.11 -6.23 5.85
N THR A 95 11.19 -5.45 5.28
CA THR A 95 10.51 -5.78 4.03
C THR A 95 10.64 -4.61 3.07
N ASP A 96 11.15 -4.88 1.87
CA ASP A 96 11.15 -3.91 0.77
C ASP A 96 9.86 -4.07 -0.03
N ILE A 97 9.12 -2.97 -0.19
CA ILE A 97 7.87 -2.91 -0.93
C ILE A 97 8.04 -1.91 -2.08
N SER A 98 7.78 -2.37 -3.29
CA SER A 98 7.68 -1.50 -4.47
C SER A 98 6.26 -0.93 -4.56
N VAL A 99 6.14 0.38 -4.69
CA VAL A 99 4.85 1.05 -4.75
C VAL A 99 4.39 1.10 -6.21
N GLU A 100 3.32 0.40 -6.53
CA GLU A 100 2.82 0.29 -7.90
C GLU A 100 1.87 1.44 -8.25
N LYS A 101 0.93 1.77 -7.35
CA LYS A 101 -0.14 2.71 -7.65
C LYS A 101 -0.69 3.41 -6.42
N ILE A 102 -0.97 4.71 -6.57
CA ILE A 102 -1.70 5.52 -5.58
C ILE A 102 -3.07 5.87 -6.18
N SER A 103 -4.10 5.17 -5.71
CA SER A 103 -5.49 5.36 -6.14
C SER A 103 -6.18 6.45 -5.30
N SER A 104 -6.86 7.39 -5.95
CA SER A 104 -7.80 8.30 -5.31
C SER A 104 -9.14 8.27 -6.02
N GLU A 105 -10.25 8.10 -5.29
CA GLU A 105 -11.58 8.00 -5.93
C GLU A 105 -12.01 9.29 -6.64
N ARG A 106 -11.42 10.44 -6.27
CA ARG A 106 -11.64 11.73 -6.93
C ARG A 106 -11.16 11.74 -8.39
N GLU A 107 -10.14 10.94 -8.74
CA GLU A 107 -9.73 10.72 -10.14
C GLU A 107 -10.64 9.70 -10.84
N ALA A 108 -11.12 8.68 -10.12
CA ALA A 108 -12.06 7.69 -10.67
C ALA A 108 -13.41 8.30 -11.06
N ALA A 109 -13.86 9.36 -10.39
CA ALA A 109 -15.06 10.11 -10.75
C ALA A 109 -14.92 10.81 -12.12
N LYS A 110 -13.75 11.40 -12.43
CA LYS A 110 -13.46 12.02 -13.75
C LYS A 110 -13.39 10.97 -14.89
N ILE A 111 -12.93 9.76 -14.59
CA ILE A 111 -12.86 8.65 -15.56
C ILE A 111 -14.26 8.04 -15.80
N LYS A 112 -15.10 7.88 -14.78
CA LYS A 112 -16.50 7.44 -14.92
C LYS A 112 -17.36 8.43 -15.72
N THR A 113 -17.11 9.74 -15.63
CA THR A 113 -17.78 10.75 -16.48
C THR A 113 -17.36 10.71 -17.95
N LYS A 114 -16.20 10.15 -18.31
CA LYS A 114 -15.83 9.87 -19.71
C LYS A 114 -16.32 8.51 -20.19
N THR A 115 -16.82 7.65 -19.31
CA THR A 115 -17.21 6.28 -19.66
C THR A 115 -18.39 5.80 -18.81
N LYS A 116 -19.63 6.17 -19.22
CA LYS A 116 -20.86 5.33 -19.33
C LYS A 116 -22.15 6.18 -19.15
N PRO A 117 -23.34 5.76 -19.67
CA PRO A 117 -23.67 4.71 -20.66
C PRO A 117 -24.66 5.16 -21.78
N VAL A 118 -24.50 4.72 -23.03
CA VAL A 118 -25.61 4.77 -24.00
C VAL A 118 -26.54 3.59 -23.74
N LYS A 119 -27.66 3.82 -23.05
CA LYS A 119 -28.81 2.90 -23.05
C LYS A 119 -29.93 3.50 -23.90
N LYS A 120 -30.18 2.92 -25.09
CA LYS A 120 -31.52 2.60 -25.63
C LYS A 120 -31.46 2.10 -27.08
N ALA A 121 -31.74 0.81 -27.27
CA ALA A 121 -32.43 0.19 -28.42
C ALA A 121 -32.71 -1.27 -28.01
N VAL A 122 -33.85 -1.61 -27.39
CA VAL A 122 -35.06 -2.16 -28.06
C VAL A 122 -34.65 -3.21 -29.11
N SER A 123 -34.81 -4.52 -28.87
CA SER A 123 -36.08 -5.20 -29.10
C SER A 123 -36.12 -6.61 -28.47
N LYS A 124 -37.26 -6.94 -27.86
CA LYS A 124 -37.72 -8.32 -27.65
C LYS A 124 -38.13 -8.92 -29.00
N LYS A 125 -37.65 -10.13 -29.31
CA LYS A 125 -38.41 -11.29 -29.85
C LYS A 125 -37.41 -12.34 -30.36
N THR A 126 -37.01 -13.28 -29.52
CA THR A 126 -36.64 -14.63 -29.98
C THR A 126 -37.93 -15.45 -30.03
N LYS A 127 -38.35 -15.81 -31.24
CA LYS A 127 -39.33 -16.89 -31.44
C LYS A 127 -38.66 -18.18 -30.96
N SER A 128 -39.25 -18.81 -29.95
CA SER A 128 -38.98 -20.21 -29.58
C SER A 128 -39.43 -21.12 -30.72
N SER A 129 -38.48 -21.79 -31.35
CA SER A 129 -38.71 -22.99 -32.15
C SER A 129 -38.34 -24.21 -31.31
N VAL A 130 -39.32 -24.86 -30.66
CA VAL A 130 -39.18 -26.26 -30.25
C VAL A 130 -40.52 -26.96 -30.48
N LYS A 131 -40.49 -27.87 -31.45
CA LYS A 131 -41.45 -28.94 -31.72
C LYS A 131 -41.29 -29.99 -30.61
N ASN A 132 -42.36 -30.56 -30.07
CA ASN A 132 -42.56 -32.01 -29.94
C ASN A 132 -43.87 -32.35 -29.17
N SER A 133 -44.57 -33.33 -29.76
CA SER A 133 -45.61 -34.25 -29.24
C SER A 133 -46.71 -33.69 -28.34
#